data_AF-A0A6H1UC68-F1
#
_entry.id   AF-A0A6H1UC68-F1
#
_cell.length_a   1.000
_cell.length_b   1.000
_cell.length_c   1.000
_cell.angle_alpha   90.00
_cell.angle_beta   90.00
_cell.angle_gamma   90.00
#
_symmetry.space_group_name_H-M   'P 1'
#
loop_
_entity.id
_entity.type
_entity.pdbx_description
1 polymer ?
#
loop_
_entity_poly.entity_id
_entity_poly.type
_entity_poly.pdbx_seq_one_letter_code
_entity_poly.pdbx_strand_id
1 'polypeptide(L)'
;MEEQVYIYALNRRFVDEQDMPEEAQQVMYYSLAIGHHLGVVDCLKVRLQCSLDEYRDWIGLLPKESIAAHKMSRYFTFGEIAIYQEHVDTLARAFSEVGRRPNLSERQRALTDTMMGALADIRREPNMYLMVRSR
;
A
#
# COMPACT_ATOMS: atom_id res chain seq x y z
N MET A 1 10.21 19.48 5.49
CA MET A 1 9.93 18.03 5.55
C MET A 1 9.24 17.69 4.24
N GLU A 2 9.82 16.81 3.43
CA GLU A 2 9.14 16.28 2.25
C GLU A 2 8.06 15.31 2.71
N GLU A 3 6.82 15.53 2.29
CA GLU A 3 5.71 14.65 2.64
C GLU A 3 5.95 13.26 2.02
N GLN A 4 5.93 12.22 2.86
CA GLN A 4 6.20 10.85 2.47
C GLN A 4 4.91 10.05 2.41
N VAL A 5 4.71 9.30 1.32
CA VAL A 5 3.60 8.37 1.14
C VAL A 5 4.08 6.95 1.43
N TYR A 6 3.29 6.24 2.24
CA TYR A 6 3.56 4.86 2.62
C TYR A 6 2.41 3.97 2.18
N ILE A 7 2.75 2.77 1.69
CA ILE A 7 1.79 1.68 1.45
C ILE A 7 2.10 0.57 2.44
N TYR A 8 1.17 0.34 3.36
CA TYR A 8 1.25 -0.72 4.36
C TYR A 8 0.47 -1.95 3.90
N ALA A 9 1.04 -3.14 4.11
CA ALA A 9 0.29 -4.38 4.08
C ALA A 9 -0.27 -4.69 5.46
N LEU A 10 -1.57 -4.96 5.52
CA LEU A 10 -2.33 -5.25 6.73
C LEU A 10 -3.12 -6.56 6.56
N ASN A 11 -3.28 -7.35 7.63
CA ASN A 11 -4.09 -8.56 7.62
C ASN A 11 -5.29 -8.41 8.56
N ARG A 12 -6.50 -8.63 8.04
CA ARG A 12 -7.78 -8.45 8.76
C ARG A 12 -7.90 -9.31 10.01
N ARG A 13 -7.25 -10.50 10.05
CA ARG A 13 -7.27 -11.36 11.25
C ARG A 13 -6.70 -10.70 12.51
N PHE A 14 -5.91 -9.63 12.36
CA PHE A 14 -5.29 -8.91 13.48
C PHE A 14 -5.93 -7.54 13.75
N VAL A 15 -6.99 -7.17 13.02
CA VAL A 15 -7.74 -5.91 13.18
C VAL A 15 -9.17 -6.18 13.70
N ASP A 16 -9.46 -7.41 14.16
CA ASP A 16 -10.69 -7.65 14.91
C ASP A 16 -10.56 -7.01 16.30
N GLU A 17 -11.29 -5.92 16.51
CA GLU A 17 -11.34 -5.15 17.77
C GLU A 17 -11.82 -5.99 18.96
N GLN A 18 -12.47 -7.15 18.71
CA GLN A 18 -13.06 -8.00 19.75
C GLN A 18 -12.07 -8.95 20.46
N ASP A 19 -10.95 -9.28 19.83
CA ASP A 19 -9.91 -10.19 20.38
C ASP A 19 -8.64 -9.42 20.81
N MET A 20 -8.69 -8.10 20.83
CA MET A 20 -7.54 -7.26 21.14
C MET A 20 -7.55 -6.86 22.62
N PRO A 21 -6.51 -7.22 23.41
CA PRO A 21 -6.38 -6.75 24.78
C PRO A 21 -6.37 -5.22 24.80
N GLU A 22 -7.03 -4.59 25.77
CA GLU A 22 -7.12 -3.12 25.88
C GLU A 22 -5.71 -2.47 25.92
N GLU A 23 -4.69 -3.19 26.39
CA GLU A 23 -3.31 -2.71 26.39
C GLU A 23 -2.67 -2.68 24.99
N ALA A 24 -3.15 -3.48 24.03
CA ALA A 24 -2.61 -3.55 22.66
C ALA A 24 -3.18 -2.47 21.73
N GLN A 25 -4.30 -1.82 22.09
CA GLN A 25 -4.84 -0.66 21.36
C GLN A 25 -3.85 0.51 21.33
N GLN A 26 -3.05 0.68 22.40
CA GLN A 26 -2.04 1.74 22.48
C GLN A 26 -0.69 1.35 21.87
N VAL A 27 -0.42 0.06 21.65
CA VAL A 27 0.89 -0.43 21.17
C VAL A 27 1.01 -0.42 19.64
N MET A 28 -0.10 -0.45 18.91
CA MET A 28 -0.10 -0.42 17.43
C MET A 28 0.48 0.87 16.82
N TYR A 29 0.63 1.94 17.60
CA TYR A 29 1.28 3.18 17.15
C TYR A 29 2.80 3.24 17.40
N TYR A 30 3.40 2.28 18.11
CA TYR A 30 4.77 2.40 18.63
C TYR A 30 5.71 1.21 18.34
N SER A 31 5.59 0.58 17.18
CA SER A 31 6.60 -0.39 16.72
C SER A 31 7.43 0.15 15.56
N LEU A 32 7.92 1.39 15.68
CA LEU A 32 8.97 1.94 14.81
C LEU A 32 10.39 1.76 15.38
N ALA A 33 10.54 1.03 16.48
CA ALA A 33 11.86 0.74 17.03
C ALA A 33 11.90 -0.69 17.55
N ILE A 34 12.98 -1.39 17.19
CA ILE A 34 13.38 -2.70 17.73
C ILE A 34 12.71 -3.88 17.01
N GLY A 35 13.30 -4.25 15.87
CA GLY A 35 13.19 -5.61 15.38
C GLY A 35 14.02 -6.53 16.27
N HIS A 36 13.38 -7.40 17.06
CA HIS A 36 13.88 -8.75 17.35
C HIS A 36 12.86 -9.54 18.18
N HIS A 37 12.48 -10.71 17.65
CA HIS A 37 11.90 -11.87 18.35
C HIS A 37 10.69 -11.64 19.27
N LEU A 38 9.49 -11.89 18.74
CA LEU A 38 8.41 -12.72 19.32
C LEU A 38 7.19 -12.64 18.38
N GLY A 39 6.47 -13.75 18.20
CA GLY A 39 5.50 -14.01 17.11
C GLY A 39 4.16 -13.25 17.18
N VAL A 40 4.17 -11.98 17.57
CA VAL A 40 3.06 -11.03 17.50
C VAL A 40 3.68 -9.72 17.01
N VAL A 41 3.02 -8.98 16.11
CA VAL A 41 3.50 -7.69 15.54
C VAL A 41 4.33 -7.80 14.25
N ASP A 42 3.74 -8.34 13.19
CA ASP A 42 4.16 -8.04 11.80
C ASP A 42 2.96 -7.53 10.97
N CYS A 43 1.98 -6.93 11.66
CA CYS A 43 0.67 -6.56 11.11
C CYS A 43 0.71 -5.31 10.21
N LEU A 44 1.82 -4.57 10.22
CA LEU A 44 1.99 -3.27 9.56
C LEU A 44 3.32 -3.23 8.81
N LYS A 45 3.46 -4.06 7.78
CA LYS A 45 4.68 -4.04 6.96
C LYS A 45 4.59 -2.94 5.91
N VAL A 46 5.50 -1.97 5.97
CA VAL A 46 5.70 -1.01 4.87
C VAL A 46 6.15 -1.81 3.65
N ARG A 47 5.31 -1.84 2.61
CA ARG A 47 5.64 -2.46 1.32
C ARG A 47 6.31 -1.47 0.40
N LEU A 48 5.87 -0.22 0.42
CA LEU A 48 6.35 0.83 -0.46
C LEU A 48 6.40 2.14 0.32
N GLN A 49 7.46 2.91 0.10
CA GLN A 49 7.63 4.28 0.57
C GLN A 49 8.11 5.13 -0.59
N CYS A 50 7.58 6.34 -0.73
CA CYS A 50 8.00 7.33 -1.72
C CYS A 50 7.69 8.76 -1.27
N SER A 51 8.29 9.76 -1.90
CA SER A 51 7.83 11.13 -1.72
C SER A 51 6.44 11.34 -2.34
N LEU A 52 5.75 12.40 -1.94
CA LEU A 52 4.48 12.79 -2.54
C LEU A 52 4.58 13.02 -4.05
N ASP A 53 5.68 13.63 -4.49
CA ASP A 53 5.90 13.93 -5.91
C ASP A 53 6.16 12.65 -6.70
N GLU A 54 6.98 11.73 -6.16
CA GLU A 54 7.17 10.40 -6.74
C GLU A 54 5.84 9.65 -6.86
N TYR A 55 4.99 9.70 -5.82
CA TYR A 55 3.67 9.08 -5.85
C TYR A 55 2.79 9.71 -6.94
N ARG A 56 2.74 11.04 -7.01
CA ARG A 56 1.95 11.80 -7.99
C ARG A 56 2.37 11.47 -9.42
N ASP A 57 3.67 11.50 -9.69
CA ASP A 57 4.21 11.21 -11.01
C ASP A 57 3.96 9.76 -11.42
N TRP A 58 4.13 8.83 -10.46
CA TRP A 58 3.91 7.41 -10.70
C TRP A 58 2.44 7.10 -10.99
N ILE A 59 1.49 7.61 -10.20
CA ILE A 59 0.06 7.40 -10.49
C ILE A 59 -0.38 8.12 -11.76
N GLY A 60 0.29 9.22 -12.14
CA GLY A 60 0.07 9.93 -13.41
C GLY A 60 0.38 9.09 -14.64
N LEU A 61 1.09 7.97 -14.49
CA LEU A 61 1.30 6.99 -15.56
C LEU A 61 0.05 6.15 -15.84
N LEU A 62 -0.88 6.03 -14.89
CA LEU A 62 -2.12 5.28 -15.11
C LEU A 62 -3.00 5.98 -16.16
N PRO A 63 -3.81 5.25 -16.94
CA PRO A 63 -4.74 5.87 -17.87
C PRO A 63 -5.72 6.78 -17.11
N LYS A 64 -5.81 8.07 -17.46
CA LYS A 64 -6.48 9.12 -16.67
C LYS A 64 -7.93 8.81 -16.30
N GLU A 65 -8.68 8.18 -17.20
CA GLU A 65 -10.10 7.84 -17.02
C GLU A 65 -10.30 6.39 -16.51
N SER A 66 -9.24 5.72 -16.06
CA SER A 66 -9.35 4.35 -15.54
C SER A 66 -9.80 4.33 -14.09
N ILE A 67 -10.55 3.28 -13.72
CA ILE A 67 -10.93 3.00 -12.32
C ILE A 67 -9.68 2.93 -11.42
N ALA A 68 -8.57 2.41 -11.94
CA ALA A 68 -7.28 2.37 -11.23
C ALA A 68 -6.75 3.78 -10.90
N ALA A 69 -6.72 4.67 -11.90
CA ALA A 69 -6.28 6.05 -11.70
C ALA A 69 -7.17 6.77 -10.68
N HIS A 70 -8.49 6.68 -10.81
CA HIS A 70 -9.44 7.27 -9.86
C HIS A 70 -9.26 6.72 -8.44
N LYS A 71 -9.06 5.41 -8.27
CA LYS A 71 -8.83 4.81 -6.95
C LYS A 71 -7.55 5.34 -6.31
N MET A 72 -6.45 5.37 -7.05
CA MET A 72 -5.16 5.83 -6.53
C MET A 72 -5.13 7.34 -6.27
N SER A 73 -5.82 8.13 -7.09
CA SER A 73 -5.88 9.59 -6.97
C SER A 73 -6.71 10.06 -5.77
N ARG A 74 -7.65 9.24 -5.29
CA ARG A 74 -8.45 9.53 -4.09
C ARG A 74 -7.61 9.78 -2.84
N TYR A 75 -6.38 9.28 -2.80
CA TYR A 75 -5.40 9.64 -1.78
C TYR A 75 -5.25 11.17 -1.63
N PHE A 76 -5.19 11.93 -2.73
CA PHE A 76 -5.07 13.39 -2.68
C PHE A 76 -6.31 14.10 -2.14
N THR A 77 -7.46 13.42 -2.12
CA THR A 77 -8.71 13.96 -1.59
C THR A 77 -8.91 13.59 -0.13
N PHE A 78 -8.56 12.37 0.26
CA PHE A 78 -8.88 11.82 1.58
C PHE A 78 -7.67 11.67 2.51
N GLY A 79 -6.45 11.85 2.01
CA GLY A 79 -5.20 11.61 2.77
C GLY A 79 -4.86 10.14 2.97
N GLU A 80 -5.82 9.23 2.75
CA GLU A 80 -5.62 7.79 2.79
C GLU A 80 -6.57 7.02 1.87
N ILE A 81 -6.15 5.84 1.42
CA ILE A 81 -7.00 4.90 0.69
C ILE A 81 -6.70 3.45 1.09
N ALA A 82 -7.74 2.62 1.16
CA ALA A 82 -7.60 1.18 1.33
C ALA A 82 -7.77 0.44 0.00
N ILE A 83 -6.94 -0.58 -0.24
CA ILE A 83 -6.94 -1.45 -1.41
C ILE A 83 -7.22 -2.89 -0.95
N TYR A 84 -8.47 -3.29 -1.08
CA TYR A 84 -8.94 -4.65 -0.79
C TYR A 84 -8.85 -5.59 -2.01
N GLN A 85 -9.11 -6.87 -1.77
CA GLN A 85 -9.13 -7.92 -2.79
C GLN A 85 -9.96 -7.57 -4.03
N GLU A 86 -11.12 -6.92 -3.85
CA GLU A 86 -11.99 -6.48 -4.95
C GLU A 86 -11.34 -5.48 -5.93
N HIS A 87 -10.27 -4.80 -5.52
CA HIS A 87 -9.53 -3.84 -6.34
C HIS A 87 -8.36 -4.48 -7.09
N VAL A 88 -7.94 -5.68 -6.70
CA VAL A 88 -6.67 -6.28 -7.12
C VAL A 88 -6.60 -6.47 -8.62
N ASP A 89 -7.65 -7.04 -9.24
CA ASP A 89 -7.62 -7.32 -10.68
C ASP A 89 -7.54 -6.04 -11.52
N THR A 90 -8.30 -5.02 -11.14
CA THR A 90 -8.30 -3.71 -11.82
C THR A 90 -6.93 -3.03 -11.71
N LEU A 91 -6.36 -3.00 -10.51
CA LEU A 91 -5.06 -2.37 -10.28
C LEU A 91 -3.92 -3.17 -10.91
N ALA A 92 -3.92 -4.50 -10.80
CA ALA A 92 -2.87 -5.36 -11.36
C ALA A 92 -2.82 -5.25 -12.89
N ARG A 93 -3.97 -5.15 -13.55
CA ARG A 93 -4.03 -4.91 -15.01
C ARG A 93 -3.40 -3.57 -15.36
N ALA A 94 -3.83 -2.49 -14.69
CA ALA A 94 -3.34 -1.15 -14.99
C ALA A 94 -1.83 -0.99 -14.71
N PHE A 95 -1.34 -1.50 -13.58
CA PHE A 95 0.09 -1.45 -13.27
C PHE A 95 0.93 -2.41 -14.13
N SER A 96 0.37 -3.53 -14.60
CA SER A 96 1.04 -4.36 -15.60
C SER A 96 1.26 -3.61 -16.92
N GLU A 97 0.30 -2.79 -17.35
CA GLU A 97 0.46 -1.93 -18.52
C GLU A 97 1.50 -0.83 -18.30
N VAL A 98 1.54 -0.24 -17.11
CA VAL A 98 2.60 0.71 -16.73
C VAL A 98 3.97 0.05 -16.82
N GLY A 99 4.14 -1.15 -16.23
CA GLY A 99 5.41 -1.89 -16.21
C GLY A 99 5.95 -2.26 -17.60
N ARG A 100 5.09 -2.34 -18.62
CA ARG A 100 5.48 -2.62 -20.02
C ARG A 100 5.99 -1.38 -20.76
N ARG A 101 5.89 -0.19 -20.18
CA ARG A 101 6.35 1.04 -20.85
C ARG A 101 7.88 1.06 -20.95
N PRO A 102 8.45 1.43 -22.11
CA PRO A 102 9.90 1.42 -22.31
C PRO A 102 10.63 2.48 -21.49
N ASN A 103 9.99 3.63 -21.23
CA ASN A 103 10.64 4.83 -20.69
C ASN A 103 10.29 5.10 -19.21
N LEU A 104 10.18 4.06 -18.38
CA LEU A 104 10.04 4.25 -16.94
C LEU A 104 11.39 4.64 -16.32
N SER A 105 11.38 5.61 -15.41
CA SER A 105 12.54 5.83 -14.53
C SER A 105 12.77 4.59 -13.66
N GLU A 106 14.01 4.43 -13.17
CA GLU A 106 14.34 3.34 -12.24
C GLU A 106 13.41 3.34 -11.03
N ARG A 107 13.10 4.54 -10.53
CA ARG A 107 12.18 4.72 -9.42
C ARG A 107 10.76 4.27 -9.75
N GLN A 108 10.20 4.69 -10.88
CA GLN A 108 8.86 4.28 -11.32
C GLN A 108 8.77 2.77 -11.55
N ARG A 109 9.84 2.16 -12.06
CA ARG A 109 9.94 0.70 -12.22
C ARG A 109 9.90 -0.01 -10.87
N ALA A 110 10.75 0.40 -9.92
CA ALA A 110 10.78 -0.16 -8.58
C ALA A 110 9.42 -0.03 -7.85
N LEU A 111 8.76 1.13 -7.97
CA LEU A 111 7.41 1.34 -7.41
C LEU A 111 6.38 0.40 -8.03
N THR A 112 6.40 0.25 -9.36
CA THR A 112 5.48 -0.63 -10.09
C THR A 112 5.69 -2.09 -9.72
N ASP A 113 6.93 -2.56 -9.69
CA ASP A 113 7.26 -3.96 -9.37
C ASP A 113 6.86 -4.30 -7.93
N THR A 114 7.12 -3.38 -7.00
CA THR A 114 6.73 -3.52 -5.58
C THR A 114 5.21 -3.57 -5.43
N MET A 115 4.48 -2.69 -6.12
CA MET A 115 3.02 -2.68 -6.12
C MET A 115 2.45 -3.97 -6.71
N MET A 116 2.99 -4.45 -7.82
CA MET A 116 2.58 -5.72 -8.44
C MET A 116 2.81 -6.91 -7.50
N GLY A 117 3.93 -6.92 -6.76
CA GLY A 117 4.19 -7.91 -5.71
C GLY A 117 3.15 -7.83 -4.57
N ALA A 118 2.86 -6.62 -4.08
CA ALA A 118 1.88 -6.42 -3.01
C ALA A 118 0.45 -6.84 -3.43
N LEU A 119 0.04 -6.56 -4.66
CA LEU A 119 -1.24 -7.00 -5.21
C LEU A 119 -1.30 -8.53 -5.38
N ALA A 120 -0.19 -9.15 -5.80
CA ALA A 120 -0.10 -10.61 -5.90
C ALA A 120 -0.23 -11.28 -4.52
N ASP A 121 0.30 -10.66 -3.47
CA ASP A 121 0.17 -11.17 -2.10
C ASP A 121 -1.28 -11.09 -1.60
N ILE A 122 -2.00 -9.98 -1.82
CA ILE A 122 -3.45 -9.91 -1.50
C ILE A 122 -4.23 -11.02 -2.21
N ARG A 123 -3.87 -11.36 -3.45
CA ARG A 123 -4.53 -12.43 -4.20
C ARG A 123 -4.29 -13.82 -3.59
N ARG A 124 -3.12 -14.05 -2.97
CA ARG A 124 -2.79 -15.31 -2.27
C ARG A 124 -3.40 -15.35 -0.87
N GLU A 125 -3.53 -14.20 -0.22
CA GLU A 125 -4.04 -14.03 1.14
C GLU A 125 -5.27 -13.11 1.14
N PRO A 126 -6.49 -13.64 0.93
CA PRO A 126 -7.73 -12.85 0.83
C PRO A 126 -8.03 -11.92 2.03
N ASN A 127 -7.50 -12.24 3.21
CA ASN A 127 -7.65 -11.42 4.42
C ASN A 127 -6.68 -10.24 4.47
N MET A 128 -5.75 -10.12 3.53
CA MET A 128 -4.80 -9.02 3.42
C MET A 128 -5.40 -7.85 2.63
N TYR A 129 -5.01 -6.63 2.99
CA TYR A 129 -5.30 -5.42 2.22
C TYR A 129 -4.12 -4.44 2.31
N LEU A 130 -4.10 -3.44 1.43
CA LEU A 130 -3.12 -2.35 1.51
C LEU A 130 -3.77 -1.07 2.01
N MET A 131 -3.02 -0.30 2.80
CA MET A 131 -3.38 1.06 3.20
C MET A 131 -2.34 2.04 2.67
N VAL A 132 -2.75 3.03 1.89
CA VAL A 132 -1.91 4.14 1.44
C VAL A 132 -2.19 5.35 2.32
N ARG A 133 -1.17 5.98 2.92
CA ARG A 133 -1.31 7.19 3.75
C ARG A 133 -0.01 7.98 3.86
N SER A 134 -0.09 9.27 4.20
CA SER A 134 1.09 10.07 4.59
C SER A 134 1.49 9.86 6.06
N ARG A 135 2.75 10.20 6.37
CA ARG A 135 3.27 10.42 7.73
C ARG A 135 3.97 11.76 7.84
#